data_AF-A0A943L482-F1
#
_entry.id   AF-A0A943L482-F1
#
_cell.length_a   1.000
_cell.length_b   1.000
_cell.length_c   1.000
_cell.angle_alpha   90.00
_cell.angle_beta   90.00
_cell.angle_gamma   90.00
#
_symmetry.space_group_name_H-M   'P 1'
#
loop_
_entity.id
_entity.type
_entity.pdbx_description
1 polymer ?
#
loop_
_entity_poly.entity_id
_entity_poly.type
_entity_poly.pdbx_seq_one_letter_code
_entity_poly.pdbx_strand_id
1 'polypeptide(L)'
;MNLFLKKDIRTEELKYKRWLIYIAVFLITYLLLLTSIAPKKHNLSVGDIAPVDIKAPIDTIDEIATQEKIQEAIAKAKEDKQYSVKSEVKTQAIDNVNKLFSKISSEISSSKEAKDKLTEVKKIDAFKLSDDEYNTLLALSASQVSDVQTITVNTLEEVYSKNIEDNNYEALQNARNIALEELQSNNLDRSLEECLTTIVYSQIKPNFFIDTEKTEEKIKEAEKSVQKEVIKKNQIIVKEGEPVTERQIEILEELGLLSNGITKSNVSSFLALAVLVALILFIQFSYIYKERPDVFKNTKLITLISSINIIVLGLSMGLNIISPYIIPVVCGAILMTILIDYRISLVTNLLNLIFISIIVGFNPS
;
A
#
# COMPACT_ATOMS: atom_id res chain seq x y z
N MET A 1 57.38 39.78 -28.20
CA MET A 1 56.35 38.74 -28.46
C MET A 1 56.53 37.47 -27.62
N ASN A 2 57.75 36.92 -27.48
CA ASN A 2 57.97 35.57 -26.90
C ASN A 2 57.80 35.45 -25.36
N LEU A 3 57.96 36.54 -24.61
CA LEU A 3 57.90 36.55 -23.15
C LEU A 3 56.46 36.54 -22.58
N PHE A 4 55.52 37.19 -23.28
CA PHE A 4 54.11 37.21 -22.88
C PHE A 4 53.42 35.87 -23.15
N LEU A 5 53.66 35.28 -24.33
CA LEU A 5 53.17 33.94 -24.68
C LEU A 5 53.72 32.87 -23.72
N LYS A 6 55.01 32.91 -23.38
CA LYS A 6 55.62 31.96 -22.43
C LYS A 6 55.10 32.12 -20.99
N LYS A 7 54.69 33.33 -20.60
CA LYS A 7 54.08 33.59 -19.29
C LYS A 7 52.66 33.03 -19.22
N ASP A 8 51.86 33.24 -20.27
CA ASP A 8 50.49 32.73 -20.36
C ASP A 8 50.44 31.20 -20.38
N ILE A 9 51.29 30.57 -21.20
CA ILE A 9 51.44 29.11 -21.27
C ILE A 9 51.85 28.54 -19.90
N ARG A 10 52.81 29.18 -19.20
CA ARG A 10 53.26 28.75 -17.86
C ARG A 10 52.18 28.91 -16.79
N THR A 11 51.33 29.94 -16.87
CA THR A 11 50.21 30.11 -15.93
C THR A 11 49.09 29.11 -16.17
N GLU A 12 48.78 28.78 -17.42
CA GLU A 12 47.82 27.73 -17.77
C GLU A 12 48.32 26.33 -17.39
N GLU A 13 49.61 26.01 -17.61
CA GLU A 13 50.22 24.75 -17.15
C GLU A 13 50.12 24.56 -15.63
N LEU A 14 50.32 25.63 -14.84
CA LEU A 14 50.22 25.57 -13.38
C LEU A 14 48.77 25.43 -12.91
N LYS A 15 47.79 25.97 -13.64
CA LYS A 15 46.35 25.75 -13.36
C LYS A 15 45.95 24.31 -13.65
N TYR A 16 46.35 23.77 -14.81
CA TYR A 16 46.07 22.39 -15.20
C TYR A 16 46.62 21.37 -14.18
N LYS A 17 47.85 21.57 -13.69
CA LYS A 17 48.44 20.72 -12.64
C LYS A 17 47.63 20.70 -11.34
N ARG A 18 47.05 21.83 -10.93
CA ARG A 18 46.20 21.90 -9.72
C ARG A 18 44.86 21.19 -9.91
N TRP A 19 44.27 21.30 -11.08
CA TRP A 19 43.05 20.59 -11.42
C TRP A 19 43.27 19.07 -11.48
N LEU A 20 44.41 18.62 -12.03
CA LEU A 20 44.82 17.22 -11.95
C LEU A 20 44.99 16.72 -10.52
N ILE A 21 45.61 17.52 -9.63
CA ILE A 21 45.72 17.17 -8.21
C ILE A 21 44.34 17.03 -7.57
N TYR A 22 43.43 17.97 -7.83
CA TYR A 22 42.07 17.90 -7.31
C TYR A 22 41.36 16.61 -7.74
N ILE A 23 41.42 16.25 -9.01
CA ILE A 23 40.83 15.02 -9.53
C ILE A 23 41.48 13.78 -8.91
N ALA A 24 42.81 13.76 -8.80
CA ALA A 24 43.51 12.64 -8.20
C ALA A 24 43.11 12.43 -6.74
N VAL A 25 43.03 13.51 -5.96
CA VAL A 25 42.58 13.46 -4.56
C VAL A 25 41.12 13.03 -4.48
N PHE A 26 40.26 13.57 -5.32
CA PHE A 26 38.86 13.15 -5.41
C PHE A 26 38.75 11.65 -5.67
N LEU A 27 39.42 11.12 -6.70
CA LEU A 27 39.36 9.70 -7.05
C LEU A 27 39.91 8.83 -5.92
N ILE A 28 41.05 9.19 -5.33
CA ILE A 28 41.66 8.40 -4.24
C ILE A 28 40.77 8.43 -3.00
N THR A 29 40.31 9.60 -2.56
CA THR A 29 39.42 9.73 -1.39
C THR A 29 38.09 9.03 -1.63
N TYR A 30 37.51 9.15 -2.83
CA TYR A 30 36.28 8.46 -3.18
C TYR A 30 36.44 6.94 -3.15
N LEU A 31 37.50 6.40 -3.78
CA LEU A 31 37.79 4.96 -3.77
C LEU A 31 38.05 4.45 -2.35
N LEU A 32 38.76 5.22 -1.52
CA LEU A 32 38.96 4.89 -0.11
C LEU A 32 37.63 4.82 0.64
N LEU A 33 36.75 5.81 0.50
CA LEU A 33 35.48 5.80 1.24
C LEU A 33 34.47 4.78 0.68
N LEU A 34 34.56 4.42 -0.60
CA LEU A 34 33.69 3.43 -1.24
C LEU A 34 33.80 2.06 -0.56
N THR A 35 34.99 1.67 -0.11
CA THR A 35 35.20 0.40 0.60
C THR A 35 34.57 0.37 1.99
N SER A 36 34.33 1.54 2.60
CA SER A 36 33.70 1.64 3.92
C SER A 36 32.18 1.58 3.87
N ILE A 37 31.56 1.97 2.74
CA ILE A 37 30.10 2.03 2.59
C ILE A 37 29.56 0.77 1.89
N ALA A 38 30.38 0.10 1.06
CA ALA A 38 29.94 -1.10 0.37
C ALA A 38 29.56 -2.22 1.36
N PRO A 39 28.32 -2.75 1.33
CA PRO A 39 27.93 -3.86 2.19
C PRO A 39 28.81 -5.08 1.89
N LYS A 40 29.15 -5.85 2.93
CA LYS A 40 29.83 -7.14 2.76
C LYS A 40 28.88 -8.06 1.97
N LYS A 41 29.30 -8.45 0.77
CA LYS A 41 28.52 -9.33 -0.09
C LYS A 41 28.82 -10.79 0.23
N HIS A 42 27.78 -11.61 0.24
CA HIS A 42 27.84 -13.05 0.40
C HIS A 42 27.57 -13.72 -0.95
N ASN A 43 28.38 -14.73 -1.29
CA ASN A 43 28.13 -15.57 -2.45
C ASN A 43 27.37 -16.81 -1.98
N LEU A 44 26.04 -16.70 -1.94
CA LEU A 44 25.14 -17.75 -1.49
C LEU A 44 24.06 -17.98 -2.55
N SER A 45 23.75 -19.24 -2.79
CA SER A 45 22.66 -19.72 -3.64
C SER A 45 21.66 -20.53 -2.82
N VAL A 46 20.48 -20.77 -3.38
CA VAL A 46 19.46 -21.61 -2.75
C VAL A 46 20.03 -23.00 -2.47
N GLY A 47 19.92 -23.46 -1.24
CA GLY A 47 20.45 -24.75 -0.76
C GLY A 47 21.89 -24.72 -0.24
N ASP A 48 22.63 -23.63 -0.41
CA ASP A 48 23.96 -23.49 0.20
C ASP A 48 23.87 -23.46 1.72
N ILE A 49 24.92 -23.90 2.42
CA ILE A 49 25.00 -23.80 3.88
C ILE A 49 25.65 -22.48 4.25
N ALA A 50 24.96 -21.66 5.05
CA ALA A 50 25.49 -20.37 5.46
C ALA A 50 26.68 -20.53 6.43
N PRO A 51 27.84 -19.92 6.12
CA PRO A 51 29.04 -20.05 6.96
C PRO A 51 29.00 -19.16 8.22
N VAL A 52 28.10 -18.17 8.27
CA VAL A 52 27.90 -17.22 9.37
C VAL A 52 26.45 -16.74 9.38
N ASP A 53 26.00 -16.24 10.53
CA ASP A 53 24.74 -15.51 10.63
C ASP A 53 24.75 -14.25 9.76
N ILE A 54 23.73 -14.10 8.91
CA ILE A 54 23.51 -12.89 8.10
C ILE A 54 22.33 -12.14 8.68
N LYS A 55 22.59 -10.89 9.08
CA LYS A 55 21.62 -10.01 9.74
C LYS A 55 21.25 -8.82 8.85
N ALA A 56 20.04 -8.32 9.00
CA ALA A 56 19.58 -7.12 8.30
C ALA A 56 20.39 -5.88 8.74
N PRO A 57 21.01 -5.11 7.82
CA PRO A 57 21.83 -3.94 8.17
C PRO A 57 20.99 -2.72 8.58
N ILE A 58 19.75 -2.66 8.09
CA ILE A 58 18.77 -1.58 8.32
C ILE A 58 17.37 -2.16 8.43
N ASP A 59 16.44 -1.38 8.97
CA ASP A 59 15.01 -1.68 8.84
C ASP A 59 14.62 -1.61 7.35
N THR A 60 14.02 -2.68 6.83
CA THR A 60 13.48 -2.71 5.45
C THR A 60 12.07 -3.27 5.44
N ILE A 61 11.28 -2.84 4.47
CA ILE A 61 9.98 -3.44 4.21
C ILE A 61 10.21 -4.76 3.48
N ASP A 62 9.54 -5.81 3.95
CA ASP A 62 9.42 -7.05 3.20
C ASP A 62 8.27 -6.89 2.19
N GLU A 63 8.60 -6.62 0.92
CA GLU A 63 7.60 -6.36 -0.11
C GLU A 63 6.75 -7.59 -0.41
N ILE A 64 7.36 -8.77 -0.48
CA ILE A 64 6.68 -10.01 -0.85
C ILE A 64 5.74 -10.47 0.26
N ALA A 65 6.19 -10.52 1.51
CA ALA A 65 5.32 -10.94 2.62
C ALA A 65 4.19 -9.91 2.86
N THR A 66 4.47 -8.62 2.61
CA THR A 66 3.42 -7.58 2.60
C THR A 66 2.40 -7.84 1.49
N GLN A 67 2.83 -8.19 0.28
CA GLN A 67 1.93 -8.50 -0.83
C GLN A 67 1.08 -9.75 -0.56
N GLU A 68 1.66 -10.79 0.03
CA GLU A 68 0.91 -11.99 0.45
C GLU A 68 -0.20 -11.64 1.45
N LYS A 69 0.12 -10.82 2.47
CA LYS A 69 -0.88 -10.33 3.43
C LYS A 69 -1.98 -9.48 2.77
N ILE A 70 -1.62 -8.65 1.79
CA ILE A 70 -2.60 -7.88 1.00
C ILE A 70 -3.52 -8.83 0.25
N GLN A 71 -2.98 -9.85 -0.42
CA GLN A 71 -3.80 -10.82 -1.15
C GLN A 71 -4.71 -11.63 -0.23
N GLU A 72 -4.22 -12.04 0.93
CA GLU A 72 -5.04 -12.74 1.94
C GLU A 72 -6.19 -11.86 2.44
N ALA A 73 -5.92 -10.59 2.74
CA ALA A 73 -6.94 -9.63 3.15
C ALA A 73 -8.00 -9.40 2.07
N ILE A 74 -7.56 -9.28 0.80
CA ILE A 74 -8.46 -9.15 -0.36
C ILE A 74 -9.30 -10.42 -0.52
N ALA A 75 -8.72 -11.61 -0.38
CA ALA A 75 -9.45 -12.88 -0.50
C ALA A 75 -10.55 -12.99 0.55
N LYS A 76 -10.23 -12.70 1.82
CA LYS A 76 -11.21 -12.66 2.91
C LYS A 76 -12.32 -11.63 2.66
N ALA A 77 -11.97 -10.43 2.17
CA ALA A 77 -12.95 -9.40 1.86
C ALA A 77 -13.88 -9.78 0.69
N LYS A 78 -13.40 -10.57 -0.28
CA LYS A 78 -14.22 -11.08 -1.40
C LYS A 78 -15.22 -12.15 -0.97
N GLU A 79 -14.88 -12.95 0.04
CA GLU A 79 -15.79 -13.95 0.61
C GLU A 79 -16.95 -13.28 1.38
N ASP A 80 -16.68 -12.17 2.06
CA ASP A 80 -17.65 -11.39 2.83
C ASP A 80 -18.41 -10.38 1.93
N LYS A 81 -19.26 -10.92 1.05
CA LYS A 81 -20.12 -10.14 0.15
C LYS A 81 -21.05 -9.22 0.94
N GLN A 82 -21.15 -7.97 0.50
CA GLN A 82 -22.09 -7.01 1.06
C GLN A 82 -23.43 -7.08 0.31
N TYR A 83 -24.52 -6.83 1.02
CA TYR A 83 -25.86 -6.90 0.48
C TYR A 83 -26.65 -5.62 0.78
N SER A 84 -27.54 -5.26 -0.13
CA SER A 84 -28.40 -4.09 -0.02
C SER A 84 -29.85 -4.45 -0.32
N VAL A 85 -30.76 -3.82 0.42
CA VAL A 85 -32.21 -3.98 0.25
C VAL A 85 -32.71 -3.07 -0.86
N LYS A 86 -33.39 -3.64 -1.85
CA LYS A 86 -34.13 -2.91 -2.90
C LYS A 86 -35.56 -2.66 -2.44
N SER A 87 -35.77 -1.50 -1.83
CA SER A 87 -37.06 -1.10 -1.25
C SER A 87 -38.20 -1.05 -2.28
N GLU A 88 -37.86 -0.82 -3.55
CA GLU A 88 -38.78 -0.70 -4.68
C GLU A 88 -39.58 -1.99 -4.91
N VAL A 89 -38.99 -3.16 -4.59
CA VAL A 89 -39.66 -4.46 -4.72
C VAL A 89 -40.86 -4.55 -3.78
N LYS A 90 -40.68 -4.16 -2.51
CA LYS A 90 -41.76 -4.08 -1.51
C LYS A 90 -42.82 -3.07 -1.97
N THR A 91 -42.40 -1.87 -2.36
CA THR A 91 -43.32 -0.81 -2.79
C THR A 91 -44.17 -1.26 -3.97
N GLN A 92 -43.57 -1.89 -4.99
CA GLN A 92 -44.29 -2.38 -6.16
C GLN A 92 -45.30 -3.49 -5.82
N ALA A 93 -44.95 -4.40 -4.90
CA ALA A 93 -45.84 -5.46 -4.43
C ALA A 93 -47.09 -4.88 -3.73
N ILE A 94 -46.89 -3.92 -2.82
CA ILE A 94 -47.97 -3.23 -2.11
C ILE A 94 -48.84 -2.42 -3.08
N ASP A 95 -48.22 -1.71 -4.02
CA ASP A 95 -48.95 -0.94 -5.05
C ASP A 95 -49.82 -1.83 -5.94
N ASN A 96 -49.33 -3.03 -6.30
CA ASN A 96 -50.11 -3.99 -7.08
C ASN A 96 -51.35 -4.46 -6.30
N VAL A 97 -51.19 -4.77 -5.01
CA VAL A 97 -52.30 -5.17 -4.13
C VAL A 97 -53.32 -4.03 -4.01
N ASN A 98 -52.86 -2.80 -3.75
CA ASN A 98 -53.74 -1.63 -3.65
C ASN A 98 -54.52 -1.38 -4.96
N LYS A 99 -53.89 -1.56 -6.13
CA LYS A 99 -54.57 -1.46 -7.43
C LYS A 99 -55.63 -2.54 -7.62
N LEU A 100 -55.37 -3.77 -7.19
CA LEU A 100 -56.35 -4.86 -7.25
C LEU A 100 -57.58 -4.56 -6.38
N PHE A 101 -57.37 -4.25 -5.09
CA PHE A 101 -58.46 -4.03 -4.15
C PHE A 101 -59.24 -2.74 -4.42
N SER A 102 -58.59 -1.68 -4.91
CA SER A 102 -59.29 -0.48 -5.38
C SER A 102 -60.19 -0.76 -6.59
N LYS A 103 -59.74 -1.59 -7.54
CA LYS A 103 -60.56 -2.04 -8.67
C LYS A 103 -61.72 -2.91 -8.20
N ILE A 104 -61.50 -3.86 -7.29
CA ILE A 104 -62.56 -4.69 -6.69
C ILE A 104 -63.61 -3.82 -5.99
N SER A 105 -63.19 -2.89 -5.14
CA SER A 105 -64.10 -1.96 -4.45
C SER A 105 -64.96 -1.14 -5.42
N SER A 106 -64.36 -0.67 -6.52
CA SER A 106 -65.08 0.06 -7.57
C SER A 106 -66.12 -0.79 -8.31
N GLU A 107 -65.81 -2.07 -8.58
CA GLU A 107 -66.72 -2.97 -9.29
C GLU A 107 -67.81 -3.53 -8.36
N ILE A 108 -67.55 -3.71 -7.07
CA ILE A 108 -68.59 -4.06 -6.09
C ILE A 108 -69.66 -2.97 -6.03
N SER A 109 -69.24 -1.69 -6.05
CA SER A 109 -70.14 -0.54 -6.05
C SER A 109 -70.82 -0.27 -7.41
N SER A 110 -70.40 -0.94 -8.49
CA SER A 110 -70.95 -0.75 -9.83
C SER A 110 -72.25 -1.55 -10.03
N SER A 111 -73.16 -1.03 -10.85
CA SER A 111 -74.42 -1.70 -11.21
C SER A 111 -74.29 -2.69 -12.37
N LYS A 112 -73.06 -3.11 -12.71
CA LYS A 112 -72.78 -4.02 -13.83
C LYS A 112 -73.17 -5.46 -13.50
N GLU A 113 -73.37 -6.30 -14.52
CA GLU A 113 -73.55 -7.73 -14.33
C GLU A 113 -72.26 -8.39 -13.79
N ALA A 114 -72.39 -9.49 -13.05
CA ALA A 114 -71.27 -10.19 -12.42
C ALA A 114 -70.17 -10.59 -13.43
N LYS A 115 -70.57 -10.98 -14.65
CA LYS A 115 -69.65 -11.34 -15.73
C LYS A 115 -68.80 -10.15 -16.19
N ASP A 116 -69.39 -8.97 -16.28
CA ASP A 116 -68.67 -7.76 -16.69
C ASP A 116 -67.70 -7.29 -15.60
N LYS A 117 -68.11 -7.38 -14.32
CA LYS A 117 -67.23 -7.09 -13.17
C LYS A 117 -65.96 -7.97 -13.20
N LEU A 118 -66.14 -9.27 -13.43
CA LEU A 118 -65.03 -10.22 -13.55
C LEU A 118 -64.07 -9.84 -14.69
N THR A 119 -64.59 -9.49 -15.88
CA THR A 119 -63.73 -9.07 -17.00
C THR A 119 -62.94 -7.79 -16.71
N GLU A 120 -63.49 -6.87 -15.92
CA GLU A 120 -62.85 -5.62 -15.55
C GLU A 120 -61.74 -5.80 -14.52
N VAL A 121 -61.94 -6.64 -13.51
CA VAL A 121 -60.91 -6.93 -12.49
C VAL A 121 -59.74 -7.72 -13.10
N LYS A 122 -60.03 -8.66 -14.02
CA LYS A 122 -59.00 -9.43 -14.76
C LYS A 122 -58.05 -8.58 -15.62
N LYS A 123 -58.38 -7.31 -15.89
CA LYS A 123 -57.47 -6.38 -16.59
C LYS A 123 -56.23 -6.03 -15.75
N ILE A 124 -56.26 -6.27 -14.44
CA ILE A 124 -55.09 -6.10 -13.56
C ILE A 124 -54.15 -7.29 -13.76
N ASP A 125 -53.20 -7.17 -14.69
CA ASP A 125 -52.27 -8.25 -15.09
C ASP A 125 -51.14 -8.53 -14.06
N ALA A 126 -51.32 -8.11 -12.80
CA ALA A 126 -50.35 -8.34 -11.73
C ALA A 126 -50.57 -9.70 -11.03
N PHE A 127 -51.74 -10.32 -11.20
CA PHE A 127 -52.15 -11.53 -10.47
C PHE A 127 -52.74 -12.58 -11.40
N LYS A 128 -52.36 -13.85 -11.21
CA LYS A 128 -52.90 -15.01 -11.93
C LYS A 128 -53.86 -15.78 -11.04
N LEU A 129 -55.02 -15.19 -10.79
CA LEU A 129 -56.10 -15.81 -10.03
C LEU A 129 -57.06 -16.56 -10.96
N SER A 130 -57.62 -17.65 -10.47
CA SER A 130 -58.73 -18.38 -11.06
C SER A 130 -60.03 -17.55 -11.01
N ASP A 131 -61.00 -17.93 -11.84
CA ASP A 131 -62.31 -17.27 -11.86
C ASP A 131 -63.03 -17.39 -10.51
N ASP A 132 -62.87 -18.51 -9.82
CA ASP A 132 -63.44 -18.76 -8.49
C ASP A 132 -62.81 -17.85 -7.41
N GLU A 133 -61.48 -17.64 -7.46
CA GLU A 133 -60.79 -16.71 -6.57
C GLU A 133 -61.25 -15.26 -6.81
N TYR A 134 -61.37 -14.82 -8.08
CA TYR A 134 -61.92 -13.49 -8.37
C TYR A 134 -63.37 -13.33 -7.90
N ASN A 135 -64.22 -14.35 -8.08
CA ASN A 135 -65.60 -14.33 -7.61
C ASN A 135 -65.69 -14.29 -6.08
N THR A 136 -64.79 -14.99 -5.38
CA THR A 136 -64.69 -14.94 -3.91
C THR A 136 -64.41 -13.52 -3.42
N LEU A 137 -63.49 -12.80 -4.08
CA LEU A 137 -63.20 -11.40 -3.75
C LEU A 137 -64.36 -10.45 -4.09
N LEU A 138 -65.06 -10.68 -5.21
CA LEU A 138 -66.20 -9.86 -5.65
C LEU A 138 -67.48 -10.10 -4.82
N ALA A 139 -67.56 -11.22 -4.09
CA ALA A 139 -68.67 -11.53 -3.18
C ALA A 139 -68.57 -10.80 -1.82
N LEU A 140 -67.43 -10.17 -1.52
CA LEU A 140 -67.21 -9.43 -0.29
C LEU A 140 -68.04 -8.14 -0.24
N SER A 141 -68.43 -7.71 0.95
CA SER A 141 -68.97 -6.36 1.18
C SER A 141 -67.86 -5.30 1.13
N ALA A 142 -68.22 -4.04 0.87
CA ALA A 142 -67.26 -2.94 0.80
C ALA A 142 -66.41 -2.79 2.08
N SER A 143 -66.98 -3.08 3.26
CA SER A 143 -66.23 -3.10 4.53
C SER A 143 -65.20 -4.23 4.56
N GLN A 144 -65.62 -5.45 4.19
CA GLN A 144 -64.73 -6.61 4.17
C GLN A 144 -63.58 -6.46 3.18
N VAL A 145 -63.80 -5.81 2.03
CA VAL A 145 -62.73 -5.51 1.05
C VAL A 145 -61.64 -4.67 1.69
N SER A 146 -61.99 -3.65 2.48
CA SER A 146 -61.03 -2.79 3.17
C SER A 146 -60.24 -3.56 4.23
N ASP A 147 -60.91 -4.42 4.99
CA ASP A 147 -60.28 -5.25 6.02
C ASP A 147 -59.29 -6.24 5.39
N VAL A 148 -59.73 -6.93 4.33
CA VAL A 148 -58.91 -7.90 3.58
C VAL A 148 -57.73 -7.24 2.88
N GLN A 149 -57.91 -6.04 2.30
CA GLN A 149 -56.80 -5.26 1.74
C GLN A 149 -55.75 -4.96 2.82
N THR A 150 -56.19 -4.52 4.00
CA THR A 150 -55.31 -4.20 5.12
C THR A 150 -54.52 -5.43 5.57
N ILE A 151 -55.20 -6.57 5.73
CA ILE A 151 -54.55 -7.85 6.07
C ILE A 151 -53.50 -8.20 5.01
N THR A 152 -53.85 -8.15 3.72
CA THR A 152 -52.93 -8.50 2.62
C THR A 152 -51.70 -7.60 2.58
N VAL A 153 -51.89 -6.29 2.78
CA VAL A 153 -50.78 -5.32 2.83
C VAL A 153 -49.89 -5.60 4.04
N ASN A 154 -50.47 -5.76 5.23
CA ASN A 154 -49.72 -6.06 6.46
C ASN A 154 -48.92 -7.36 6.33
N THR A 155 -49.49 -8.40 5.72
CA THR A 155 -48.78 -9.65 5.43
C THR A 155 -47.55 -9.39 4.54
N LEU A 156 -47.69 -8.62 3.47
CA LEU A 156 -46.53 -8.26 2.64
C LEU A 156 -45.50 -7.42 3.40
N GLU A 157 -45.94 -6.53 4.29
CA GLU A 157 -45.03 -5.75 5.13
C GLU A 157 -44.21 -6.64 6.06
N GLU A 158 -44.84 -7.63 6.69
CA GLU A 158 -44.17 -8.57 7.59
C GLU A 158 -43.21 -9.48 6.81
N VAL A 159 -43.63 -9.98 5.65
CA VAL A 159 -42.77 -10.78 4.76
C VAL A 159 -41.52 -10.01 4.36
N TYR A 160 -41.67 -8.76 3.91
CA TYR A 160 -40.56 -7.91 3.52
C TYR A 160 -39.80 -7.27 4.69
N SER A 161 -40.28 -7.43 5.94
CA SER A 161 -39.52 -7.08 7.14
C SER A 161 -38.30 -8.00 7.30
N LYS A 162 -38.40 -9.23 6.78
CA LYS A 162 -37.29 -10.15 6.60
C LYS A 162 -36.72 -9.98 5.20
N ASN A 163 -35.41 -9.80 5.12
CA ASN A 163 -34.72 -9.70 3.85
C ASN A 163 -34.80 -11.03 3.09
N ILE A 164 -35.25 -10.97 1.84
CA ILE A 164 -35.38 -12.13 0.96
C ILE A 164 -34.20 -12.10 0.00
N GLU A 165 -33.19 -12.92 0.29
CA GLU A 165 -31.98 -13.02 -0.52
C GLU A 165 -32.26 -13.61 -1.90
N ASP A 166 -31.65 -12.99 -2.92
CA ASP A 166 -31.71 -13.49 -4.29
C ASP A 166 -30.97 -14.82 -4.46
N ASN A 167 -31.49 -15.69 -5.34
CA ASN A 167 -30.99 -17.06 -5.56
C ASN A 167 -30.95 -17.97 -4.32
N ASN A 168 -31.64 -17.60 -3.24
CA ASN A 168 -31.74 -18.40 -2.02
C ASN A 168 -33.15 -18.99 -1.89
N TYR A 169 -33.29 -20.28 -2.22
CA TYR A 169 -34.58 -20.98 -2.16
C TYR A 169 -35.15 -21.04 -0.74
N GLU A 170 -34.32 -21.23 0.28
CA GLU A 170 -34.75 -21.29 1.68
C GLU A 170 -35.30 -19.94 2.14
N ALA A 171 -34.65 -18.83 1.77
CA ALA A 171 -35.14 -17.48 2.07
C ALA A 171 -36.53 -17.24 1.46
N LEU A 172 -36.74 -17.68 0.22
CA LEU A 172 -38.02 -17.53 -0.47
C LEU A 172 -39.11 -18.43 0.13
N GLN A 173 -38.76 -19.64 0.59
CA GLN A 173 -39.69 -20.51 1.30
C GLN A 173 -40.04 -19.97 2.70
N ASN A 174 -39.07 -19.42 3.43
CA ASN A 174 -39.31 -18.79 4.73
C ASN A 174 -40.25 -17.59 4.59
N ALA A 175 -40.06 -16.75 3.57
CA ALA A 175 -40.96 -15.65 3.25
C ALA A 175 -42.41 -16.13 3.00
N ARG A 176 -42.58 -17.25 2.29
CA ARG A 176 -43.91 -17.86 2.06
C ARG A 176 -44.51 -18.41 3.36
N ASN A 177 -43.72 -19.04 4.21
CA ASN A 177 -44.19 -19.56 5.49
C ASN A 177 -44.66 -18.41 6.41
N ILE A 178 -43.91 -17.31 6.48
CA ILE A 178 -44.31 -16.09 7.21
C ILE A 178 -45.66 -15.57 6.69
N ALA A 179 -45.82 -15.51 5.36
CA ALA A 179 -47.08 -15.08 4.77
C ALA A 179 -48.25 -15.99 5.18
N LEU A 180 -48.05 -17.31 5.16
CA LEU A 180 -49.07 -18.28 5.53
C LEU A 180 -49.47 -18.13 7.02
N GLU A 181 -48.49 -18.05 7.92
CA GLU A 181 -48.72 -17.89 9.36
C GLU A 181 -49.49 -16.60 9.67
N GLU A 182 -49.13 -15.50 9.01
CA GLU A 182 -49.78 -14.22 9.18
C GLU A 182 -51.24 -14.27 8.71
N LEU A 183 -51.52 -14.87 7.54
CA LEU A 183 -52.88 -15.02 7.02
C LEU A 183 -53.74 -15.92 7.92
N GLN A 184 -53.18 -17.01 8.43
CA GLN A 184 -53.88 -17.94 9.33
C GLN A 184 -54.26 -17.31 10.68
N SER A 185 -53.44 -16.38 11.17
CA SER A 185 -53.70 -15.69 12.44
C SER A 185 -54.94 -14.79 12.40
N ASN A 186 -55.40 -14.40 11.20
CA ASN A 186 -56.52 -13.47 10.98
C ASN A 186 -57.91 -14.13 10.94
N ASN A 187 -58.04 -15.44 11.21
CA ASN A 187 -59.31 -16.19 11.26
C ASN A 187 -60.21 -16.02 10.02
N LEU A 188 -59.60 -16.05 8.83
CA LEU A 188 -60.30 -15.91 7.56
C LEU A 188 -61.08 -17.20 7.20
N ASP A 189 -62.12 -17.07 6.36
CA ASP A 189 -62.73 -18.25 5.74
C ASP A 189 -61.74 -18.93 4.80
N ARG A 190 -61.83 -20.25 4.67
CA ARG A 190 -60.83 -21.07 3.98
C ARG A 190 -60.65 -20.66 2.52
N SER A 191 -61.74 -20.40 1.81
CA SER A 191 -61.68 -19.97 0.40
C SER A 191 -61.03 -18.60 0.24
N LEU A 192 -61.18 -17.71 1.23
CA LEU A 192 -60.56 -16.39 1.23
C LEU A 192 -59.06 -16.50 1.58
N GLU A 193 -58.69 -17.31 2.58
CA GLU A 193 -57.30 -17.59 2.92
C GLU A 193 -56.51 -18.15 1.73
N GLU A 194 -57.07 -19.14 1.03
CA GLU A 194 -56.46 -19.73 -0.17
C GLU A 194 -56.25 -18.67 -1.27
N CYS A 195 -57.25 -17.82 -1.51
CA CYS A 195 -57.16 -16.72 -2.48
C CYS A 195 -56.08 -15.69 -2.10
N LEU A 196 -56.03 -15.25 -0.84
CA LEU A 196 -55.03 -14.29 -0.37
C LEU A 196 -53.61 -14.88 -0.42
N THR A 197 -53.49 -16.16 -0.12
CA THR A 197 -52.21 -16.88 -0.24
C THR A 197 -51.70 -16.83 -1.68
N THR A 198 -52.55 -17.09 -2.67
CA THR A 198 -52.20 -16.96 -4.10
C THR A 198 -51.76 -15.54 -4.45
N ILE A 199 -52.48 -14.52 -3.97
CA ILE A 199 -52.15 -13.10 -4.18
C ILE A 199 -50.77 -12.78 -3.58
N VAL A 200 -50.58 -13.06 -2.30
CA VAL A 200 -49.33 -12.73 -1.59
C VAL A 200 -48.16 -13.46 -2.22
N TYR A 201 -48.26 -14.77 -2.46
CA TYR A 201 -47.18 -15.56 -3.05
C TYR A 201 -46.76 -15.06 -4.44
N SER A 202 -47.70 -14.54 -5.23
CA SER A 202 -47.38 -13.94 -6.54
C SER A 202 -46.55 -12.66 -6.44
N GLN A 203 -46.60 -11.98 -5.30
CA GLN A 203 -45.89 -10.71 -5.05
C GLN A 203 -44.62 -10.88 -4.22
N ILE A 204 -44.36 -12.06 -3.64
CA ILE A 204 -43.10 -12.35 -2.95
C ILE A 204 -41.98 -12.52 -3.99
N LYS A 205 -41.04 -11.59 -3.98
CA LYS A 205 -39.84 -11.61 -4.83
C LYS A 205 -38.61 -11.25 -4.00
N PRO A 206 -37.40 -11.70 -4.38
CA PRO A 206 -36.19 -11.28 -3.71
C PRO A 206 -36.04 -9.76 -3.67
N ASN A 207 -35.71 -9.22 -2.51
CA ASN A 207 -35.44 -7.80 -2.29
C ASN A 207 -34.04 -7.53 -1.74
N PHE A 208 -33.25 -8.57 -1.45
CA PHE A 208 -31.92 -8.43 -0.86
C PHE A 208 -30.87 -8.99 -1.82
N PHE A 209 -30.08 -8.09 -2.39
CA PHE A 209 -29.15 -8.40 -3.47
C PHE A 209 -27.73 -8.02 -3.09
N ILE A 210 -26.75 -8.71 -3.67
CA ILE A 210 -25.34 -8.36 -3.52
C ILE A 210 -25.12 -6.93 -4.00
N ASP A 211 -24.51 -6.13 -3.14
CA ASP A 211 -24.07 -4.78 -3.42
C ASP A 211 -22.61 -4.82 -3.87
N THR A 212 -22.39 -4.80 -5.18
CA THR A 212 -21.05 -4.88 -5.77
C THR A 212 -20.21 -3.67 -5.40
N GLU A 213 -20.81 -2.49 -5.30
CA GLU A 213 -20.11 -1.25 -4.97
C GLU A 213 -19.60 -1.29 -3.52
N LYS A 214 -20.47 -1.62 -2.55
CA LYS A 214 -20.05 -1.78 -1.15
C LYS A 214 -19.05 -2.92 -0.96
N THR A 215 -19.19 -4.01 -1.73
CA THR A 215 -18.24 -5.12 -1.67
C THR A 215 -16.87 -4.68 -2.20
N GLU A 216 -16.82 -3.93 -3.31
CA GLU A 216 -15.57 -3.37 -3.84
C GLU A 216 -14.94 -2.33 -2.91
N GLU A 217 -15.74 -1.49 -2.27
CA GLU A 217 -15.27 -0.54 -1.26
C GLU A 217 -14.61 -1.27 -0.08
N LYS A 218 -15.26 -2.32 0.43
CA LYS A 218 -14.72 -3.15 1.51
C LYS A 218 -13.41 -3.85 1.12
N ILE A 219 -13.30 -4.32 -0.12
CA ILE A 219 -12.04 -4.88 -0.65
C ILE A 219 -10.93 -3.83 -0.66
N LYS A 220 -11.22 -2.60 -1.14
CA LYS A 220 -10.24 -1.50 -1.16
C LYS A 220 -9.85 -1.05 0.25
N GLU A 221 -10.78 -1.08 1.19
CA GLU A 221 -10.50 -0.77 2.60
C GLU A 221 -9.61 -1.85 3.24
N ALA A 222 -9.89 -3.13 2.97
CA ALA A 222 -9.06 -4.24 3.43
C ALA A 222 -7.61 -4.13 2.91
N GLU A 223 -7.43 -3.82 1.62
CA GLU A 223 -6.11 -3.58 1.01
C GLU A 223 -5.34 -2.45 1.73
N LYS A 224 -6.00 -1.32 1.98
CA LYS A 224 -5.38 -0.16 2.66
C LYS A 224 -5.06 -0.40 4.13
N SER A 225 -5.78 -1.31 4.76
CA SER A 225 -5.65 -1.59 6.20
C SER A 225 -4.50 -2.54 6.52
N VAL A 226 -3.91 -3.19 5.51
CA VAL A 226 -2.78 -4.10 5.71
C VAL A 226 -1.52 -3.34 6.11
N GLN A 227 -1.01 -3.65 7.30
CA GLN A 227 0.26 -3.12 7.77
C GLN A 227 1.40 -3.82 7.02
N LYS A 228 2.37 -3.01 6.56
CA LYS A 228 3.57 -3.53 5.90
C LYS A 228 4.39 -4.37 6.87
N GLU A 229 4.88 -5.50 6.39
CA GLU A 229 5.82 -6.33 7.11
C GLU A 229 7.20 -5.70 7.07
N VAL A 230 7.84 -5.55 8.24
CA VAL A 230 9.12 -4.87 8.37
C VAL A 230 10.13 -5.84 8.97
N ILE A 231 11.22 -6.07 8.25
CA ILE A 231 12.41 -6.75 8.75
C ILE A 231 13.21 -5.72 9.53
N LYS A 232 13.47 -6.02 10.80
CA LYS A 232 14.16 -5.10 11.70
C LYS A 232 15.67 -5.19 11.56
N LYS A 233 16.36 -4.07 11.77
CA LYS A 233 17.82 -4.03 11.88
C LYS A 233 18.29 -5.07 12.91
N ASN A 234 19.37 -5.77 12.57
CA ASN A 234 19.98 -6.87 13.34
C ASN A 234 19.15 -8.15 13.45
N GLN A 235 17.96 -8.22 12.83
CA GLN A 235 17.23 -9.48 12.70
C GLN A 235 18.04 -10.46 11.85
N ILE A 236 18.13 -11.72 12.30
CA ILE A 236 18.80 -12.79 11.55
C ILE A 236 17.89 -13.19 10.39
N ILE A 237 18.42 -13.08 9.17
CA ILE A 237 17.75 -13.49 7.93
C ILE A 237 18.13 -14.93 7.62
N VAL A 238 19.43 -15.21 7.65
CA VAL A 238 20.00 -16.53 7.44
C VAL A 238 20.83 -16.89 8.66
N LYS A 239 20.59 -18.08 9.19
CA LYS A 239 21.28 -18.60 10.37
C LYS A 239 22.42 -19.51 9.97
N GLU A 240 23.53 -19.41 10.69
CA GLU A 240 24.70 -20.25 10.48
C GLU A 240 24.35 -21.74 10.53
N GLY A 241 24.87 -22.51 9.56
CA GLY A 241 24.72 -23.97 9.51
C GLY A 241 23.38 -24.47 8.96
N GLU A 242 22.45 -23.58 8.61
CA GLU A 242 21.17 -23.93 7.97
C GLU A 242 21.25 -23.74 6.44
N PRO A 243 20.54 -24.57 5.65
CA PRO A 243 20.48 -24.39 4.20
C PRO A 243 19.67 -23.14 3.85
N VAL A 244 20.21 -22.32 2.94
CA VAL A 244 19.55 -21.07 2.53
C VAL A 244 18.31 -21.38 1.69
N THR A 245 17.17 -20.83 2.10
CA THR A 245 15.90 -20.92 1.38
C THR A 245 15.81 -19.91 0.24
N GLU A 246 14.94 -20.17 -0.74
CA GLU A 246 14.64 -19.23 -1.83
C GLU A 246 14.20 -17.86 -1.30
N ARG A 247 13.31 -17.87 -0.30
CA ARG A 247 12.84 -16.67 0.40
C ARG A 247 13.97 -15.83 1.00
N GLN A 248 14.94 -16.50 1.62
CA GLN A 248 16.09 -15.82 2.20
C GLN A 248 16.99 -15.21 1.11
N ILE A 249 17.17 -15.88 -0.03
CA ILE A 249 17.91 -15.33 -1.18
C ILE A 249 17.24 -14.05 -1.69
N GLU A 250 15.91 -14.03 -1.86
CA GLU A 250 15.18 -12.82 -2.28
C GLU A 250 15.40 -11.66 -1.31
N ILE A 251 15.26 -11.90 -0.01
CA ILE A 251 15.49 -10.87 1.02
C ILE A 251 16.95 -10.37 0.98
N LEU A 252 17.92 -11.27 0.82
CA LEU A 252 19.33 -10.90 0.70
C LEU A 252 19.62 -10.13 -0.59
N GLU A 253 18.90 -10.40 -1.67
CA GLU A 253 18.99 -9.68 -2.94
C GLU A 253 18.43 -8.25 -2.81
N GLU A 254 17.24 -8.09 -2.22
CA GLU A 254 16.62 -6.79 -1.93
C GLU A 254 17.52 -5.91 -1.05
N LEU A 255 18.17 -6.52 -0.04
CA LEU A 255 19.13 -5.84 0.84
C LEU A 255 20.50 -5.61 0.20
N GLY A 256 20.74 -6.10 -1.02
CA GLY A 256 22.03 -5.96 -1.71
C GLY A 256 23.18 -6.73 -1.05
N LEU A 257 22.86 -7.75 -0.26
CA LEU A 257 23.81 -8.59 0.46
C LEU A 257 24.35 -9.76 -0.37
N LEU A 258 23.81 -10.02 -1.57
CA LEU A 258 24.33 -11.04 -2.49
C LEU A 258 25.39 -10.48 -3.46
N SER A 259 26.33 -11.33 -3.87
CA SER A 259 27.39 -11.00 -4.84
C SER A 259 26.91 -10.75 -6.27
N ASN A 260 25.61 -10.90 -6.54
CA ASN A 260 25.04 -10.84 -7.88
C ASN A 260 24.81 -9.38 -8.32
N GLY A 261 25.88 -8.74 -8.81
CA GLY A 261 25.82 -7.49 -9.57
C GLY A 261 25.60 -6.20 -8.78
N ILE A 262 25.60 -5.08 -9.49
CA ILE A 262 25.34 -3.73 -8.95
C ILE A 262 23.82 -3.54 -8.93
N THR A 263 23.17 -3.82 -7.80
CA THR A 263 21.73 -3.55 -7.60
C THR A 263 21.43 -2.05 -7.76
N LYS A 264 20.28 -1.69 -8.36
CA LYS A 264 19.84 -0.29 -8.55
C LYS A 264 19.85 0.53 -7.24
N SER A 265 19.58 -0.12 -6.10
CA SER A 265 19.63 0.48 -4.76
C SER A 265 21.01 1.05 -4.40
N ASN A 266 22.09 0.37 -4.79
CA ASN A 266 23.46 0.79 -4.49
C ASN A 266 23.94 2.01 -5.29
N VAL A 267 23.35 2.26 -6.47
CA VAL A 267 23.75 3.35 -7.37
C VAL A 267 23.47 4.72 -6.72
N SER A 268 22.35 4.86 -6.01
CA SER A 268 22.00 6.11 -5.31
C SER A 268 23.00 6.44 -4.21
N SER A 269 23.38 5.45 -3.38
CA SER A 269 24.35 5.62 -2.30
C SER A 269 25.75 5.96 -2.82
N PHE A 270 26.20 5.33 -3.91
CA PHE A 270 27.49 5.65 -4.52
C PHE A 270 27.51 7.05 -5.14
N LEU A 271 26.41 7.47 -5.78
CA LEU A 271 26.29 8.83 -6.32
C LEU A 271 26.28 9.88 -5.20
N ALA A 272 25.55 9.63 -4.11
CA ALA A 272 25.52 10.51 -2.94
C ALA A 272 26.91 10.67 -2.32
N LEU A 273 27.68 9.58 -2.19
CA LEU A 273 29.06 9.63 -1.73
C LEU A 273 29.94 10.47 -2.68
N ALA A 274 29.83 10.29 -3.99
CA ALA A 274 30.61 11.03 -4.96
C ALA A 274 30.33 12.55 -4.86
N VAL A 275 29.05 12.94 -4.75
CA VAL A 275 28.63 14.34 -4.57
C VAL A 275 29.18 14.91 -3.26
N LEU A 276 29.10 14.16 -2.16
CA LEU A 276 29.62 14.58 -0.86
C LEU A 276 31.14 14.81 -0.88
N VAL A 277 31.90 13.85 -1.42
CA VAL A 277 33.37 13.97 -1.52
C VAL A 277 33.75 15.16 -2.40
N ALA A 278 33.08 15.33 -3.54
CA ALA A 278 33.30 16.48 -4.42
C ALA A 278 32.99 17.80 -3.70
N LEU A 279 31.89 17.87 -2.96
CA LEU A 279 31.49 19.08 -2.22
C LEU A 279 32.51 19.43 -1.13
N ILE A 280 32.94 18.46 -0.33
CA ILE A 280 33.89 18.70 0.76
C ILE A 280 35.25 19.14 0.22
N LEU A 281 35.77 18.45 -0.80
CA LEU A 281 37.03 18.85 -1.44
C LEU A 281 36.90 20.21 -2.12
N PHE A 282 35.76 20.50 -2.74
CA PHE A 282 35.49 21.82 -3.32
C PHE A 282 35.54 22.92 -2.25
N ILE A 283 34.95 22.71 -1.07
CA ILE A 283 35.01 23.66 0.04
C ILE A 283 36.45 23.84 0.53
N GLN A 284 37.21 22.74 0.71
CA GLN A 284 38.62 22.81 1.13
C GLN A 284 39.47 23.62 0.13
N PHE A 285 39.41 23.29 -1.16
CA PHE A 285 40.20 23.97 -2.19
C PHE A 285 39.74 25.42 -2.40
N SER A 286 38.44 25.71 -2.32
CA SER A 286 37.89 27.06 -2.40
C SER A 286 38.34 27.93 -1.23
N TYR A 287 38.37 27.37 -0.02
CA TYR A 287 38.88 28.06 1.16
C TYR A 287 40.36 28.44 0.99
N ILE A 288 41.20 27.50 0.56
CA ILE A 288 42.64 27.76 0.33
C ILE A 288 42.81 28.81 -0.78
N TYR A 289 42.03 28.72 -1.86
CA TYR A 289 42.06 29.70 -2.95
C TYR A 289 41.75 31.13 -2.48
N LYS A 290 40.73 31.29 -1.61
CA LYS A 290 40.25 32.59 -1.14
C LYS A 290 41.14 33.18 -0.04
N GLU A 291 41.47 32.40 0.99
CA GLU A 291 42.15 32.89 2.20
C GLU A 291 43.67 32.88 2.09
N ARG A 292 44.24 31.96 1.31
CA ARG A 292 45.69 31.78 1.15
C ARG A 292 46.07 31.54 -0.31
N PRO A 293 45.86 32.54 -1.19
CA PRO A 293 46.14 32.41 -2.62
C PRO A 293 47.62 32.15 -2.92
N ASP A 294 48.53 32.54 -2.03
CA ASP A 294 49.96 32.21 -2.06
C ASP A 294 50.20 30.70 -1.91
N VAL A 295 49.51 30.05 -0.97
CA VAL A 295 49.53 28.58 -0.80
C VAL A 295 48.87 27.91 -2.00
N PHE A 296 47.69 28.40 -2.44
CA PHE A 296 46.97 27.81 -3.58
C PHE A 296 47.77 27.85 -4.88
N LYS A 297 48.48 28.95 -5.14
CA LYS A 297 49.29 29.10 -6.36
C LYS A 297 50.52 28.20 -6.35
N ASN A 298 51.00 27.79 -5.18
CA ASN A 298 52.15 26.91 -5.02
C ASN A 298 51.74 25.43 -5.13
N THR A 299 51.97 24.83 -6.29
CA THR A 299 51.63 23.42 -6.56
C THR A 299 52.24 22.47 -5.53
N LYS A 300 53.46 22.72 -5.02
CA LYS A 300 54.09 21.83 -4.03
C LYS A 300 53.35 21.83 -2.70
N LEU A 301 52.86 22.99 -2.24
CA LEU A 301 52.10 23.11 -1.00
C LEU A 301 50.72 22.46 -1.13
N ILE A 302 50.04 22.64 -2.27
CA ILE A 302 48.77 21.96 -2.53
C ILE A 302 48.96 20.44 -2.60
N THR A 303 50.00 19.94 -3.27
CA THR A 303 50.32 18.51 -3.25
C THR A 303 50.59 18.02 -1.83
N LEU A 304 51.32 18.78 -1.01
CA LEU A 304 51.60 18.43 0.39
C LEU A 304 50.31 18.33 1.23
N ILE A 305 49.41 19.32 1.14
CA ILE A 305 48.10 19.31 1.82
C ILE A 305 47.30 18.05 1.41
N SER A 306 47.21 17.82 0.10
CA SER A 306 46.53 16.67 -0.48
C SER A 306 47.10 15.34 0.00
N SER A 307 48.42 15.20 0.06
CA SER A 307 49.09 14.01 0.57
C SER A 307 48.81 13.77 2.05
N ILE A 308 48.86 14.82 2.89
CA ILE A 308 48.53 14.70 4.32
C ILE A 308 47.08 14.22 4.49
N ASN A 309 46.13 14.79 3.75
CA ASN A 309 44.73 14.34 3.77
C ASN A 309 44.59 12.86 3.44
N ILE A 310 45.17 12.42 2.33
CA ILE A 310 45.09 11.01 1.91
C ILE A 310 45.74 10.09 2.94
N ILE A 311 46.91 10.45 3.49
CA ILE A 311 47.61 9.65 4.50
C ILE A 311 46.77 9.51 5.77
N VAL A 312 46.19 10.60 6.26
CA VAL A 312 45.35 10.59 7.47
C VAL A 312 44.12 9.71 7.26
N LEU A 313 43.45 9.81 6.10
CA LEU A 313 42.29 8.97 5.78
C LEU A 313 42.69 7.50 5.63
N GLY A 314 43.80 7.21 4.96
CA GLY A 314 44.33 5.85 4.81
C GLY A 314 44.70 5.20 6.14
N LEU A 315 45.35 5.95 7.04
CA LEU A 315 45.64 5.51 8.41
C LEU A 315 44.37 5.29 9.22
N SER A 316 43.40 6.21 9.10
CA SER A 316 42.10 6.08 9.78
C SER A 316 41.38 4.82 9.35
N MET A 317 41.40 4.48 8.06
CA MET A 317 40.83 3.24 7.53
C MET A 317 41.54 2.01 8.08
N GLY A 318 42.88 1.96 8.01
CA GLY A 318 43.65 0.81 8.47
C GLY A 318 43.51 0.55 9.97
N LEU A 319 43.45 1.61 10.78
CA LEU A 319 43.31 1.50 12.24
C LEU A 319 41.88 1.20 12.67
N ASN A 320 40.86 1.63 11.92
CA ASN A 320 39.46 1.30 12.20
C ASN A 320 39.21 -0.23 12.21
N ILE A 321 39.93 -0.99 11.38
CA ILE A 321 39.87 -2.47 11.36
C ILE A 321 40.27 -3.08 12.72
N ILE A 322 41.22 -2.45 13.42
CA ILE A 322 41.70 -2.91 14.73
C ILE A 322 40.80 -2.34 15.83
N SER A 323 40.64 -1.02 15.87
CA SER A 323 39.81 -0.33 16.84
C SER A 323 39.54 1.12 16.41
N PRO A 324 38.26 1.57 16.40
CA PRO A 324 37.93 2.96 16.14
C PRO A 324 38.59 3.96 17.11
N TYR A 325 38.96 3.53 18.33
CA TYR A 325 39.54 4.39 19.36
C TYR A 325 41.00 4.81 19.11
N ILE A 326 41.69 4.16 18.16
CA ILE A 326 43.10 4.40 17.86
C ILE A 326 43.27 5.35 16.65
N ILE A 327 42.16 5.79 16.04
CA ILE A 327 42.19 6.66 14.86
C ILE A 327 42.90 7.99 15.18
N PRO A 328 43.97 8.36 14.45
CA PRO A 328 44.81 9.50 14.77
C PRO A 328 44.24 10.81 14.20
N VAL A 329 43.03 11.17 14.63
CA VAL A 329 42.25 12.31 14.12
C VAL A 329 43.03 13.63 14.19
N VAL A 330 43.85 13.81 15.24
CA VAL A 330 44.57 15.06 15.51
C VAL A 330 45.89 15.15 14.73
N CYS A 331 46.44 14.03 14.24
CA CYS A 331 47.73 14.01 13.55
C CYS A 331 47.71 14.84 12.26
N GLY A 332 46.59 14.82 11.51
CA GLY A 332 46.41 15.65 10.32
C GLY A 332 46.48 17.14 10.63
N ALA A 333 45.79 17.58 11.68
CA ALA A 333 45.81 18.97 12.12
C ALA A 333 47.20 19.42 12.57
N ILE A 334 47.93 18.60 13.34
CA ILE A 334 49.27 18.96 13.81
C ILE A 334 50.23 19.12 12.62
N LEU A 335 50.24 18.16 11.70
CA LEU A 335 51.11 18.20 10.51
C LEU A 335 50.80 19.41 9.63
N MET A 336 49.52 19.69 9.36
CA MET A 336 49.13 20.84 8.53
C MET A 336 49.46 22.19 9.19
N THR A 337 49.34 22.28 10.51
CA THR A 337 49.67 23.51 11.26
C THR A 337 51.16 23.81 11.19
N ILE A 338 52.01 22.79 11.36
CA ILE A 338 53.47 22.94 11.36
C ILE A 338 54.01 23.21 9.96
N LEU A 339 53.51 22.51 8.94
CA LEU A 339 54.08 22.56 7.59
C LEU A 339 53.51 23.68 6.72
N ILE A 340 52.31 24.19 7.04
CA ILE A 340 51.58 25.12 6.16
C ILE A 340 51.10 26.35 6.94
N ASP A 341 49.97 26.24 7.65
CA ASP A 341 49.34 27.34 8.39
C ASP A 341 48.19 26.83 9.26
N TYR A 342 47.99 27.45 10.43
CA TYR A 342 46.95 27.05 11.38
C TYR A 342 45.52 27.22 10.84
N ARG A 343 45.25 28.20 9.97
CA ARG A 343 43.90 28.45 9.42
C ARG A 343 43.49 27.37 8.45
N ILE A 344 44.39 26.99 7.53
CA ILE A 344 44.18 25.90 6.58
C ILE A 344 44.01 24.59 7.34
N SER A 345 44.86 24.34 8.33
CA SER A 345 44.80 23.15 9.16
C SER A 345 43.44 22.97 9.83
N LEU A 346 42.94 24.01 10.51
CA LEU A 346 41.65 23.96 11.20
C LEU A 346 40.50 23.60 10.27
N VAL A 347 40.37 24.31 9.13
CA VAL A 347 39.26 24.08 8.19
C VAL A 347 39.36 22.72 7.52
N THR A 348 40.56 22.33 7.07
CA THR A 348 40.77 21.06 6.39
C THR A 348 40.51 19.89 7.34
N ASN A 349 41.01 19.98 8.57
CA ASN A 349 40.81 18.93 9.56
C ASN A 349 39.36 18.79 9.99
N LEU A 350 38.65 19.91 10.21
CA LEU A 350 37.22 19.89 10.55
C LEU A 350 36.39 19.22 9.45
N LEU A 351 36.69 19.49 8.20
CA LEU A 351 36.05 18.85 7.06
C LEU A 351 36.43 17.35 6.93
N ASN A 352 37.67 16.99 7.24
CA ASN A 352 38.10 15.58 7.27
C ASN A 352 37.38 14.76 8.35
N LEU A 353 36.88 15.37 9.44
CA LEU A 353 36.08 14.66 10.43
C LEU A 353 34.82 14.04 9.82
N ILE A 354 34.24 14.66 8.80
CA ILE A 354 33.07 14.12 8.09
C ILE A 354 33.45 12.82 7.37
N PHE A 355 34.62 12.80 6.71
CA PHE A 355 35.15 11.58 6.09
C PHE A 355 35.48 10.50 7.14
N ILE A 356 36.10 10.88 8.25
CA ILE A 356 36.42 9.93 9.34
C ILE A 356 35.14 9.36 9.96
N SER A 357 34.09 10.15 10.11
CA SER A 357 32.78 9.68 10.60
C SER A 357 32.17 8.61 9.70
N ILE A 358 32.34 8.75 8.38
CA ILE A 358 31.91 7.75 7.40
C ILE A 358 32.74 6.47 7.55
N ILE A 359 34.06 6.59 7.75
CA ILE A 359 34.96 5.44 7.98
C ILE A 359 34.54 4.66 9.24
N VAL A 360 34.10 5.36 10.29
CA VAL A 360 33.65 4.72 11.54
C VAL A 360 32.21 4.16 11.43
N GLY A 361 31.48 4.49 10.36
CA GLY A 361 30.16 3.91 10.07
C GLY A 361 29.03 4.38 10.98
N PHE A 362 29.17 5.55 11.62
CA PHE A 362 28.20 6.10 12.61
C PHE A 362 27.80 5.10 13.70
N ASN A 363 28.68 4.17 14.05
CA ASN A 363 28.47 3.21 15.12
C ASN A 363 29.28 3.67 16.33
N PRO A 364 28.76 4.56 17.21
CA PRO A 364 29.22 4.54 18.57
C PRO A 364 28.75 3.18 19.09
N SER A 365 29.69 2.27 19.33
CA SER A 365 29.48 0.95 19.93
C SER A 365 28.21 0.81 20.77
#